data_AF-A0ABD3PAA5-F1
#
_entry.id   AF-A0ABD3PAA5-F1
#
_cell.length_a   1.000
_cell.length_b   1.000
_cell.length_c   1.000
_cell.angle_alpha   90.00
_cell.angle_beta   90.00
_cell.angle_gamma   90.00
#
_symmetry.space_group_name_H-M   'P 1'
#
loop_
_entity.id
_entity.type
_entity.pdbx_description
1 polymer ?
#
loop_
_entity_poly.entity_id
_entity_poly.type
_entity_poly.pdbx_seq_one_letter_code
_entity_poly.pdbx_strand_id
1 'polypeptide(L)'
;MASSNKPKLIHDSLNQISQTIRFFANGLFSQTLFMTGYNLSILHFEHLGYSPSTIYAIFYMLYIPVGHFLGCIFVFGWPDNYMANLLSNAPVGLSAMAVGTVLTGFLSSIEFDAKVEAWSSQLMGTVPEVKEEEGEFYASLVVMVVTGVWTYLLCMYVNASDEKKSTKKGAAVSPYDKDPGKEL
;
A
#
# COMPACT_ATOMS: atom_id res chain seq x y z
N MET A 1 -14.25 4.77 -35.69
CA MET A 1 -13.53 5.61 -34.71
C MET A 1 -13.61 4.92 -33.37
N ALA A 2 -12.54 4.23 -32.95
CA ALA A 2 -12.52 3.58 -31.64
C ALA A 2 -12.48 4.67 -30.56
N SER A 3 -13.49 4.76 -29.70
CA SER A 3 -13.38 5.58 -28.50
C SER A 3 -12.30 4.97 -27.63
N SER A 4 -11.13 5.60 -27.58
CA SER A 4 -10.10 5.33 -26.57
C SER A 4 -10.78 5.42 -25.21
N ASN A 5 -11.07 4.28 -24.57
CA ASN A 5 -11.68 4.20 -23.25
C ASN A 5 -10.67 4.71 -22.22
N LYS A 6 -10.62 6.04 -22.05
CA LYS A 6 -9.82 6.67 -20.99
C LYS A 6 -10.43 6.28 -19.64
N PRO A 7 -9.60 6.00 -18.62
CA PRO A 7 -10.12 5.73 -17.29
C PRO A 7 -10.91 6.94 -16.78
N LYS A 8 -12.06 6.65 -16.15
CA LYS A 8 -12.93 7.66 -15.53
C LYS A 8 -12.30 8.11 -14.20
N LEU A 9 -11.37 9.04 -14.30
CA LEU A 9 -10.70 9.68 -13.17
C LEU A 9 -11.54 10.86 -12.66
N ILE A 10 -11.18 11.41 -11.50
CA ILE A 10 -11.88 12.56 -10.92
C ILE A 10 -11.81 13.81 -11.81
N HIS A 11 -10.76 13.96 -12.61
CA HIS A 11 -10.62 15.05 -13.56
C HIS A 11 -9.84 14.62 -14.81
N ASP A 12 -10.27 15.11 -15.97
CA ASP A 12 -9.70 14.71 -17.27
C ASP A 12 -8.24 15.12 -17.45
N SER A 13 -7.77 16.17 -16.76
CA SER A 13 -6.35 16.56 -16.78
C SER A 13 -5.44 15.45 -16.25
N LEU A 14 -5.94 14.60 -15.36
CA LEU A 14 -5.17 13.46 -14.86
C LEU A 14 -4.86 12.47 -15.97
N ASN A 15 -5.70 12.36 -17.00
CA ASN A 15 -5.43 11.52 -18.17
C ASN A 15 -4.23 11.99 -19.01
N GLN A 16 -3.73 13.21 -18.77
CA GLN A 16 -2.51 13.73 -19.40
C GLN A 16 -1.23 13.34 -18.63
N ILE A 17 -1.37 12.85 -17.39
CA ILE A 17 -0.27 12.41 -16.54
C ILE A 17 -0.14 10.89 -16.65
N SER A 18 1.09 10.38 -16.74
CA SER A 18 1.33 8.94 -16.82
C SER A 18 0.81 8.22 -15.57
N GLN A 19 0.29 7.01 -15.75
CA GLN A 19 -0.27 6.22 -14.66
C GLN A 19 0.76 5.97 -13.53
N THR A 20 2.03 5.78 -13.87
CA THR A 20 3.12 5.61 -12.89
C THR A 20 3.28 6.84 -11.99
N ILE A 21 3.25 8.05 -12.56
CA ILE A 21 3.35 9.30 -11.78
C ILE A 21 2.12 9.46 -10.89
N ARG A 22 0.92 9.19 -11.42
CA ARG A 22 -0.32 9.24 -10.63
C ARG A 22 -0.30 8.23 -9.49
N PHE A 23 0.16 7.01 -9.75
CA PHE A 23 0.29 5.96 -8.75
C PHE A 23 1.26 6.35 -7.64
N PHE A 24 2.44 6.86 -8.00
CA PHE A 24 3.42 7.37 -7.03
C PHE A 24 2.86 8.53 -6.20
N ALA A 25 2.26 9.53 -6.85
CA ALA A 25 1.68 10.68 -6.15
C ALA A 25 0.51 10.28 -5.23
N ASN A 26 -0.37 9.39 -5.69
CA ASN A 26 -1.43 8.82 -4.86
C ASN A 26 -0.86 8.02 -3.69
N GLY A 27 0.23 7.28 -3.89
CA GLY A 27 0.96 6.57 -2.84
C GLY A 27 1.44 7.52 -1.76
N LEU A 28 2.14 8.60 -2.13
CA LEU A 28 2.60 9.62 -1.18
C LEU A 28 1.44 10.30 -0.45
N PHE A 29 0.40 10.70 -1.17
CA PHE A 29 -0.77 11.34 -0.59
C PHE A 29 -1.50 10.41 0.39
N SER A 30 -1.72 9.16 -0.02
CA SER A 30 -2.36 8.15 0.82
C SER A 30 -1.52 7.85 2.06
N GLN A 31 -0.20 7.72 1.93
CA GLN A 31 0.69 7.49 3.06
C GLN A 31 0.65 8.65 4.07
N THR A 32 0.71 9.90 3.60
CA THR A 32 0.62 11.08 4.47
C THR A 32 -0.73 11.12 5.19
N LEU A 33 -1.83 10.86 4.49
CA LEU A 33 -3.16 10.81 5.07
C LEU A 33 -3.28 9.69 6.12
N PHE A 34 -2.74 8.51 5.82
CA PHE A 34 -2.70 7.37 6.72
C PHE A 34 -1.92 7.69 7.99
N MET A 35 -0.68 8.17 7.86
CA MET A 35 0.17 8.51 9.01
C MET A 35 -0.46 9.61 9.87
N THR A 36 -1.05 10.63 9.24
CA THR A 36 -1.71 11.71 9.97
C THR A 36 -2.92 11.18 10.74
N GLY A 37 -3.78 10.40 10.09
CA GLY A 37 -4.97 9.84 10.75
C GLY A 37 -4.63 8.82 11.83
N TYR A 38 -3.60 8.00 11.64
CA TYR A 38 -3.11 7.06 12.65
C TYR A 38 -2.57 7.80 13.88
N ASN A 39 -1.69 8.79 13.69
CA ASN A 39 -1.17 9.60 14.80
C ASN A 39 -2.28 10.33 15.55
N LEU A 40 -3.27 10.90 14.84
CA LEU A 40 -4.45 11.49 15.47
C LEU A 40 -5.25 10.46 16.28
N SER A 41 -5.35 9.22 15.79
CA SER A 41 -6.02 8.13 16.49
C SER A 41 -5.26 7.73 17.76
N ILE A 42 -3.93 7.66 17.71
CA ILE A 42 -3.10 7.43 18.90
C ILE A 42 -3.38 8.48 19.98
N LEU A 43 -3.32 9.77 19.62
CA LEU A 43 -3.60 10.88 20.56
C LEU A 43 -4.98 10.76 21.24
N HIS A 44 -6.00 10.27 20.53
CA HIS A 44 -7.36 10.18 21.03
C HIS A 44 -7.69 8.86 21.74
N PHE A 45 -6.99 7.77 21.46
CA PHE A 45 -7.37 6.44 21.97
C PHE A 45 -6.33 5.81 22.90
N GLU A 46 -5.06 6.19 22.83
CA GLU A 46 -4.03 5.61 23.68
C GLU A 46 -4.29 5.88 25.17
N HIS A 47 -4.69 7.11 25.52
CA HIS A 47 -5.03 7.49 26.90
C HIS A 47 -6.23 6.72 27.48
N LEU A 48 -7.03 6.04 26.64
CA LEU A 48 -8.13 5.18 27.06
C LEU A 48 -7.68 3.74 27.38
N GLY A 49 -6.37 3.46 27.29
CA GLY A 49 -5.78 2.15 27.57
C GLY A 49 -5.72 1.19 26.38
N TYR A 50 -6.04 1.66 25.17
CA TYR A 50 -5.88 0.85 23.96
C TYR A 50 -4.41 0.83 23.53
N SER A 51 -3.88 -0.36 23.24
CA SER A 51 -2.52 -0.47 22.72
C SER A 51 -2.39 0.17 21.33
N PRO A 52 -1.22 0.76 20.98
CA PRO A 52 -0.99 1.31 19.65
C PRO A 52 -1.27 0.32 18.52
N SER A 53 -0.96 -0.96 18.73
CA SER A 53 -1.22 -2.03 17.76
C SER A 53 -2.72 -2.25 17.48
N THR A 54 -3.56 -2.14 18.52
CA THR A 54 -5.02 -2.25 18.38
C THR A 54 -5.58 -1.06 17.62
N ILE A 55 -5.12 0.15 17.96
CA ILE A 55 -5.50 1.39 17.27
C ILE A 55 -5.10 1.32 15.80
N TYR A 56 -3.87 0.87 15.51
CA TYR A 56 -3.37 0.66 14.15
C TYR A 56 -4.26 -0.31 13.37
N ALA A 57 -4.57 -1.47 13.94
CA ALA A 57 -5.35 -2.49 13.25
C ALA A 57 -6.76 -2.02 12.89
N ILE A 58 -7.44 -1.34 13.81
CA ILE A 58 -8.78 -0.79 13.58
C ILE A 58 -8.71 0.34 12.55
N PHE A 59 -7.79 1.30 12.72
CA PHE A 59 -7.62 2.42 11.81
C PHE A 59 -7.31 1.94 10.39
N TYR A 60 -6.39 0.98 10.25
CA TYR A 60 -6.02 0.39 8.97
C TYR A 60 -7.20 -0.31 8.30
N MET A 61 -7.99 -1.10 9.06
CA MET A 61 -9.19 -1.76 8.53
C MET A 61 -10.20 -0.74 7.96
N LEU A 62 -10.38 0.39 8.64
CA LEU A 62 -11.24 1.48 8.17
C LEU A 62 -10.62 2.26 6.99
N TYR A 63 -9.29 2.32 6.93
CA TYR A 63 -8.58 3.05 5.89
C TYR A 63 -8.50 2.29 4.56
N ILE A 64 -8.49 0.95 4.55
CA ILE A 64 -8.47 0.13 3.32
C ILE A 64 -9.47 0.62 2.25
N PRO A 65 -10.78 0.77 2.54
CA PRO A 65 -11.74 1.24 1.55
C PRO A 65 -11.47 2.69 1.10
N VAL A 66 -10.91 3.54 1.97
CA VAL A 66 -10.55 4.92 1.63
C VAL A 66 -9.34 4.93 0.69
N GLY A 67 -8.28 4.21 1.02
CA GLY A 67 -7.09 4.09 0.17
C GLY A 67 -7.43 3.52 -1.21
N HIS A 68 -8.30 2.51 -1.27
CA HIS A 68 -8.81 1.95 -2.52
C HIS A 68 -9.62 2.98 -3.32
N PHE A 69 -10.53 3.72 -2.66
CA PHE A 69 -11.27 4.81 -3.29
C PHE A 69 -10.34 5.86 -3.92
N LEU A 70 -9.31 6.31 -3.17
CA LEU A 70 -8.30 7.25 -3.67
C LEU A 70 -7.58 6.69 -4.91
N GLY A 71 -7.17 5.42 -4.87
CA GLY A 71 -6.58 4.74 -6.02
C GLY A 71 -7.49 4.73 -7.26
N CYS A 72 -8.79 4.44 -7.09
CA CYS A 72 -9.76 4.46 -8.18
C CYS A 72 -9.90 5.87 -8.77
N ILE A 73 -10.08 6.91 -7.96
CA ILE A 73 -10.37 8.26 -8.47
C ILE A 73 -9.14 8.95 -9.08
N PHE A 74 -7.93 8.62 -8.60
CA PHE A 74 -6.70 9.28 -9.05
C PHE A 74 -5.87 8.48 -10.05
N VAL A 75 -5.94 7.16 -10.05
CA VAL A 75 -4.99 6.32 -10.79
C VAL A 75 -5.67 5.42 -11.81
N PHE A 76 -6.59 4.58 -11.35
CA PHE A 76 -7.11 3.44 -12.11
C PHE A 76 -8.48 3.67 -12.75
N GLY A 77 -9.14 4.77 -12.40
CA GLY A 77 -10.52 5.03 -12.81
C GLY A 77 -11.54 4.30 -11.95
N TRP A 78 -12.77 4.80 -11.96
CA TRP A 78 -13.88 4.15 -11.27
C TRP A 78 -14.24 2.80 -11.93
N PRO A 79 -14.20 1.68 -11.18
CA PRO A 79 -14.56 0.37 -11.72
C PRO A 79 -16.08 0.23 -11.86
N ASP A 80 -16.54 -0.53 -12.86
CA ASP A 80 -17.98 -0.79 -13.05
C ASP A 80 -18.60 -1.55 -11.87
N ASN A 81 -17.83 -2.45 -11.22
CA ASN A 81 -18.22 -3.19 -10.02
C ASN A 81 -17.25 -2.92 -8.87
N TYR A 82 -17.42 -1.78 -8.19
CA TYR A 82 -16.53 -1.34 -7.10
C TYR A 82 -16.37 -2.37 -5.98
N MET A 83 -17.46 -3.01 -5.53
CA MET A 83 -17.40 -3.99 -4.45
C MET A 83 -16.62 -5.25 -4.80
N ALA A 84 -16.80 -5.77 -6.02
CA ALA A 84 -16.03 -6.94 -6.46
C ALA A 84 -14.53 -6.61 -6.58
N ASN A 85 -14.20 -5.41 -7.06
CA ASN A 85 -12.82 -4.95 -7.20
C ASN A 85 -12.15 -4.68 -5.84
N LEU A 86 -12.86 -4.07 -4.89
CA LEU A 86 -12.38 -3.89 -3.52
C LEU A 86 -12.13 -5.24 -2.85
N LEU A 87 -13.07 -6.17 -2.95
CA LEU A 87 -12.96 -7.50 -2.34
C LEU A 87 -11.89 -8.38 -2.99
N SER A 88 -11.63 -8.25 -4.28
CA SER A 88 -10.52 -8.96 -4.93
C SER A 88 -9.15 -8.46 -4.49
N ASN A 89 -9.06 -7.17 -4.10
CA ASN A 89 -7.84 -6.56 -3.59
C ASN A 89 -7.70 -6.68 -2.06
N ALA A 90 -8.78 -6.96 -1.33
CA ALA A 90 -8.75 -7.09 0.12
C ALA A 90 -7.75 -8.16 0.63
N PRO A 91 -7.64 -9.36 0.02
CA PRO A 91 -6.62 -10.35 0.41
C PRO A 91 -5.18 -9.84 0.25
N VAL A 92 -4.93 -8.99 -0.76
CA VAL A 92 -3.61 -8.38 -0.97
C VAL A 92 -3.28 -7.45 0.21
N GLY A 93 -4.18 -6.54 0.54
CA GLY A 93 -3.99 -5.61 1.68
C GLY A 93 -3.88 -6.32 3.02
N LEU A 94 -4.75 -7.31 3.29
CA LEU A 94 -4.73 -8.08 4.53
C LEU A 94 -3.45 -8.93 4.69
N SER A 95 -2.97 -9.53 3.60
CA SER A 95 -1.72 -10.31 3.65
C SER A 95 -0.49 -9.41 3.80
N ALA A 96 -0.46 -8.24 3.15
CA ALA A 96 0.60 -7.26 3.35
C ALA A 96 0.64 -6.76 4.80
N MET A 97 -0.52 -6.55 5.43
CA MET A 97 -0.63 -6.22 6.84
C MET A 97 -0.12 -7.36 7.73
N ALA A 98 -0.54 -8.60 7.47
CA ALA A 98 -0.08 -9.75 8.25
C ALA A 98 1.45 -9.93 8.16
N VAL A 99 2.01 -9.84 6.96
CA VAL A 99 3.46 -9.88 6.73
C VAL A 99 4.16 -8.74 7.45
N GLY A 100 3.62 -7.52 7.34
CA GLY A 100 4.14 -6.34 8.04
C GLY A 100 4.18 -6.55 9.56
N THR A 101 3.07 -6.96 10.16
CA THR A 101 2.98 -7.21 11.62
C THR A 101 3.97 -8.28 12.08
N VAL A 102 4.07 -9.41 11.38
CA VAL A 102 5.00 -10.49 11.73
C VAL A 102 6.44 -10.00 11.61
N LEU A 103 6.76 -9.26 10.55
CA LEU A 103 8.11 -8.75 10.33
C LEU A 103 8.49 -7.69 11.34
N THR A 104 7.61 -6.73 11.66
CA THR A 104 7.83 -5.75 12.73
C THR A 104 8.09 -6.48 14.05
N GLY A 105 7.23 -7.43 14.44
CA GLY A 105 7.43 -8.20 15.67
C GLY A 105 8.76 -8.96 15.70
N PHE A 106 9.16 -9.55 14.57
CA PHE A 106 10.45 -10.22 14.44
C PHE A 106 11.62 -9.23 14.59
N LEU A 107 11.60 -8.09 13.90
CA LEU A 107 12.67 -7.08 13.95
C LEU A 107 12.79 -6.46 15.35
N SER A 108 11.67 -6.19 16.02
CA SER A 108 11.66 -5.74 17.42
C SER A 108 12.25 -6.81 18.34
N SER A 109 11.92 -8.09 18.15
CA SER A 109 12.42 -9.18 19.00
C SER A 109 13.94 -9.38 18.95
N ILE A 110 14.57 -8.98 17.85
CA ILE A 110 16.03 -9.08 17.68
C ILE A 110 16.76 -7.76 17.96
N GLU A 111 16.04 -6.73 18.43
CA GLU A 111 16.55 -5.37 18.63
C GLU A 111 17.29 -4.86 17.38
N PHE A 112 16.64 -5.00 16.21
CA PHE A 112 17.25 -4.73 14.92
C PHE A 112 17.83 -3.32 14.81
N ASP A 113 17.08 -2.30 15.24
CA ASP A 113 17.53 -0.91 15.20
C ASP A 113 18.81 -0.71 16.03
N ALA A 114 18.86 -1.26 17.25
CA ALA A 114 20.05 -1.20 18.12
C ALA A 114 21.27 -1.87 17.46
N LYS A 115 21.07 -2.99 16.75
CA LYS A 115 22.15 -3.66 16.00
C LYS A 115 22.66 -2.82 14.82
N VAL A 116 21.75 -2.17 14.09
CA VAL A 116 22.13 -1.29 12.97
C VAL A 116 22.87 -0.06 13.46
N GLU A 117 22.43 0.55 14.56
CA GLU A 117 23.12 1.69 15.18
C GLU A 117 24.50 1.30 15.72
N ALA A 118 24.62 0.15 16.38
CA ALA A 118 25.90 -0.38 16.85
C ALA A 118 26.87 -0.65 15.69
N TRP A 119 26.36 -1.19 14.58
CA TRP A 119 27.17 -1.42 13.38
C TRP A 119 27.58 -0.10 12.70
N SER A 120 26.64 0.85 12.57
CA SER A 120 26.88 2.17 11.97
C SER A 120 27.91 2.98 12.75
N SER A 121 27.80 3.00 14.09
CA SER A 121 28.77 3.66 14.98
C SER A 121 30.15 3.02 14.91
N GLN A 122 30.25 1.68 14.80
CA GLN A 122 31.52 0.99 14.55
C GLN A 122 32.16 1.38 13.21
N LEU A 123 31.36 1.59 12.17
CA LEU A 123 31.86 1.94 10.83
C LEU A 123 32.24 3.42 10.71
N MET A 124 31.49 4.31 11.35
CA MET A 124 31.66 5.77 11.24
C MET A 124 32.48 6.40 12.38
N GLY A 125 32.83 5.64 13.42
CA GLY A 125 33.66 6.11 14.53
C GLY A 125 32.98 7.16 15.43
N THR A 126 31.65 7.28 15.35
CA THR A 126 30.86 8.21 16.16
C THR A 126 30.38 7.54 17.44
N VAL A 127 30.47 8.26 18.57
CA VAL A 127 29.88 7.82 19.85
C VAL A 127 28.35 7.82 19.67
N PRO A 128 27.62 6.74 20.01
CA PRO A 128 26.18 6.73 19.86
C PRO A 128 25.56 7.78 20.79
N GLU A 129 24.92 8.79 20.20
CA GLU A 129 24.03 9.67 20.94
C GLU A 129 22.77 8.84 21.25
N VAL A 130 22.60 8.47 22.51
CA VAL A 130 21.39 7.75 22.96
C VAL A 130 20.23 8.72 22.86
N LYS A 131 19.57 8.76 21.71
CA LYS A 131 18.27 9.43 21.58
C LYS A 131 17.20 8.45 22.04
N GLU A 132 16.68 8.69 23.23
CA GLU A 132 15.63 7.86 23.87
C GLU A 132 14.29 7.81 23.11
N GLU A 133 14.16 8.44 21.93
CA GLU A 133 12.89 8.54 21.19
C GLU A 133 12.87 7.93 19.76
N GLU A 134 13.97 7.40 19.19
CA GLU A 134 14.02 7.01 17.76
C GLU A 134 14.21 5.50 17.50
N GLY A 135 13.57 4.63 18.29
CA GLY A 135 13.89 3.19 18.31
C GLY A 135 13.38 2.29 17.18
N GLU A 136 12.67 2.79 16.16
CA GLU A 136 12.05 1.90 15.12
C GLU A 136 12.29 2.35 13.66
N PHE A 137 13.21 3.29 13.41
CA PHE A 137 13.36 3.88 12.08
C PHE A 137 13.82 2.86 11.02
N TYR A 138 14.88 2.09 11.28
CA TYR A 138 15.41 1.14 10.29
C TYR A 138 14.50 -0.07 10.13
N ALA A 139 13.92 -0.57 11.23
CA ALA A 139 12.92 -1.62 11.16
C ALA A 139 11.71 -1.20 10.30
N SER A 140 11.22 0.03 10.46
CA SER A 140 10.12 0.56 9.64
C SER A 140 10.46 0.62 8.15
N LEU A 141 11.70 0.97 7.80
CA LEU A 141 12.16 1.03 6.42
C LEU A 141 12.22 -0.36 5.79
N VAL A 142 12.74 -1.35 6.52
CA VAL A 142 12.77 -2.75 6.07
C VAL A 142 11.35 -3.29 5.87
N VAL A 143 10.45 -3.03 6.82
CA VAL A 143 9.04 -3.43 6.74
C VAL A 143 8.38 -2.80 5.53
N MET A 144 8.61 -1.50 5.27
CA MET A 144 8.07 -0.81 4.09
C MET A 144 8.54 -1.44 2.78
N VAL A 145 9.83 -1.78 2.65
CA VAL A 145 10.36 -2.42 1.44
C VAL A 145 9.78 -3.81 1.24
N VAL A 146 9.79 -4.65 2.28
CA VAL A 146 9.31 -6.04 2.17
C VAL A 146 7.81 -6.09 1.89
N THR A 147 7.00 -5.30 2.61
CA THR A 147 5.56 -5.22 2.37
C THR A 147 5.24 -4.62 1.00
N GLY A 148 6.03 -3.65 0.52
CA GLY A 148 5.92 -3.10 -0.82
C GLY A 148 6.18 -4.14 -1.92
N VAL A 149 7.28 -4.90 -1.81
CA VAL A 149 7.60 -6.00 -2.73
C VAL A 149 6.53 -7.08 -2.69
N TRP A 150 6.08 -7.49 -1.50
CA TRP A 150 5.03 -8.48 -1.32
C TRP A 150 3.72 -8.06 -2.00
N THR A 151 3.30 -6.82 -1.76
CA THR A 151 2.09 -6.23 -2.36
C THR A 151 2.21 -6.20 -3.89
N TYR A 152 3.36 -5.80 -4.42
CA TYR A 152 3.61 -5.79 -5.86
C TYR A 152 3.48 -7.19 -6.48
N LEU A 153 4.16 -8.19 -5.90
CA LEU A 153 4.11 -9.57 -6.40
C LEU A 153 2.69 -10.16 -6.33
N LEU A 154 1.95 -9.90 -5.26
CA LEU A 154 0.57 -10.36 -5.15
C LEU A 154 -0.38 -9.63 -6.10
N CYS A 155 -0.23 -8.32 -6.29
CA CYS A 155 -0.96 -7.59 -7.31
C CYS A 155 -0.69 -8.17 -8.70
N MET A 156 0.56 -8.53 -9.00
CA MET A 156 0.88 -9.24 -10.24
C MET A 156 0.18 -10.60 -10.27
N TYR A 157 0.29 -11.43 -9.24
CA TYR A 157 -0.29 -12.78 -9.24
C TYR A 157 -1.82 -12.79 -9.35
N VAL A 158 -2.50 -11.94 -8.57
CA VAL A 158 -3.97 -11.85 -8.53
C VAL A 158 -4.51 -11.27 -9.83
N ASN A 159 -3.81 -10.29 -10.43
CA ASN A 159 -4.27 -9.62 -11.64
C ASN A 159 -3.67 -10.18 -12.95
N ALA A 160 -2.70 -11.11 -12.91
CA ALA A 160 -2.07 -11.70 -14.11
C ALA A 160 -2.94 -12.73 -14.85
N SER A 161 -4.18 -12.94 -14.44
CA SER A 161 -5.01 -14.04 -14.95
C SER A 161 -6.34 -13.60 -15.56
N ASP A 162 -6.30 -12.73 -16.56
CA ASP A 162 -7.43 -12.54 -17.50
C ASP A 162 -7.11 -12.92 -18.96
N GLU A 163 -5.85 -12.87 -19.42
CA GLU A 163 -5.52 -13.28 -20.80
C GLU A 163 -5.77 -14.79 -21.09
N LYS A 164 -5.90 -15.65 -20.06
CA LYS A 164 -6.12 -17.11 -20.24
C LYS A 164 -7.48 -17.65 -19.77
N LYS A 165 -8.35 -16.83 -19.16
CA LYS A 165 -9.68 -17.26 -18.68
C LYS A 165 -10.84 -16.93 -19.62
N SER A 166 -10.61 -16.08 -20.61
CA SER A 166 -11.61 -15.64 -21.60
C SER A 166 -12.20 -16.77 -22.48
N THR A 167 -11.52 -17.92 -22.63
CA THR A 167 -11.98 -18.94 -23.59
C THR A 167 -12.94 -20.00 -23.03
N LYS A 168 -13.30 -20.03 -21.74
CA LYS A 168 -14.11 -21.16 -21.22
C LYS A 168 -15.30 -20.93 -20.29
N LYS A 169 -15.59 -19.73 -19.80
CA LYS A 169 -16.91 -19.46 -19.18
C LYS A 169 -17.34 -18.03 -19.46
N GLY A 170 -18.55 -17.90 -20.02
CA GLY A 170 -19.14 -16.61 -20.35
C GLY A 170 -19.25 -15.67 -19.17
N ALA A 171 -19.15 -14.38 -19.49
CA ALA A 171 -19.58 -13.22 -18.73
C ALA A 171 -18.95 -13.04 -17.33
N ALA A 172 -17.72 -12.51 -17.31
CA ALA A 172 -17.33 -11.39 -16.45
C ALA A 172 -16.02 -10.82 -17.00
N VAL A 173 -16.14 -9.99 -18.04
CA VAL A 173 -15.00 -9.25 -18.59
C VAL A 173 -14.59 -8.21 -17.55
N SER A 174 -13.38 -8.34 -17.02
CA SER A 174 -12.71 -7.25 -16.30
C SER A 174 -12.55 -6.07 -17.26
N PRO A 175 -13.03 -4.86 -16.95
CA PRO A 175 -13.00 -3.72 -17.88
C PRO A 175 -11.58 -3.15 -18.14
N TYR A 176 -10.54 -3.76 -17.56
CA TYR A 176 -9.15 -3.36 -17.75
C TYR A 176 -8.46 -4.09 -18.93
N ASP A 177 -9.17 -4.97 -19.64
CA ASP A 177 -8.60 -5.85 -20.67
C ASP A 177 -8.50 -5.19 -22.06
N LYS A 178 -7.92 -3.98 -22.12
CA LYS A 178 -7.43 -3.39 -23.37
C LYS A 178 -6.06 -2.76 -23.15
N ASP A 179 -5.04 -3.58 -23.36
CA ASP A 179 -3.64 -3.19 -23.49
C ASP A 179 -3.45 -2.28 -24.73
N PRO A 180 -3.07 -1.00 -24.58
CA PRO A 180 -2.80 -0.12 -25.71
C PRO A 180 -1.42 -0.37 -26.36
N GLY A 181 -0.65 -1.36 -25.91
CA GLY A 181 0.72 -1.64 -26.37
C GLY A 181 0.88 -2.69 -27.47
N LYS A 182 -0.20 -3.28 -28.00
CA LYS A 182 -0.12 -4.40 -28.97
C LYS A 182 -0.64 -4.09 -30.39
N GLU A 183 -0.87 -2.83 -30.75
CA GLU A 183 -1.12 -2.43 -32.15
C GLU A 183 0.01 -1.53 -32.68
N LEU A 184 1.08 -2.17 -33.13
CA LEU A 184 2.00 -1.64 -34.15
C LEU A 184 1.91 -2.52 -35.40
#